data_AF-A0A7V1ZHM2-F1
#
_entry.id   AF-A0A7V1ZHM2-F1
#
_cell.length_a   1.000
_cell.length_b   1.000
_cell.length_c   1.000
_cell.angle_alpha   90.00
_cell.angle_beta   90.00
_cell.angle_gamma   90.00
#
_symmetry.space_group_name_H-M   'P 1'
#
loop_
_entity.id
_entity.type
_entity.pdbx_description
1 polymer ?
#
loop_
_entity_poly.entity_id
_entity_poly.type
_entity_poly.pdbx_seq_one_letter_code
_entity_poly.pdbx_strand_id
1 'polypeptide(L)'
;FESFNVENEAAATVELLLGLLKEVGLPLEGLALTVSHTGLGEEILGLLTEEAPDPELLEMLAAKDADGVTSLLGLRGEAAFYLRQAVFDEGSDWVRFFGQEHAWQRLQGAAAPARAQGVAVRFELVPRSSAHYYRGVVFSLWGSRGKGLLASGGEYRAQGKLGLVPAVGATVALDQVLAEGAW
;
A
#
# COMPACT_ATOMS: atom_id res chain seq x y z
N PHE A 1 4.54 7.24 -15.20
CA PHE A 1 4.57 8.71 -15.12
C PHE A 1 5.03 9.12 -13.74
N GLU A 2 5.69 10.27 -13.62
CA GLU A 2 6.38 10.68 -12.40
C GLU A 2 6.33 12.21 -12.23
N SER A 3 6.25 12.65 -10.98
CA SER A 3 6.32 14.05 -10.55
C SER A 3 7.49 14.22 -9.58
N PHE A 4 8.24 15.31 -9.71
CA PHE A 4 9.45 15.61 -8.91
C PHE A 4 9.27 16.91 -8.14
N ASN A 5 9.99 17.05 -7.01
CA ASN A 5 9.87 18.17 -6.07
C ASN A 5 8.45 18.32 -5.49
N VAL A 6 7.77 17.19 -5.29
CA VAL A 6 6.42 17.13 -4.73
C VAL A 6 6.40 16.18 -3.54
N GLU A 7 5.72 16.57 -2.47
CA GLU A 7 5.55 15.73 -1.27
C GLU A 7 4.07 15.40 -1.10
N ASN A 8 3.79 14.16 -0.68
CA ASN A 8 2.47 13.75 -0.23
C ASN A 8 1.41 13.73 -1.35
N GLU A 9 1.83 13.51 -2.59
CA GLU A 9 0.98 13.53 -3.79
C GLU A 9 0.51 12.13 -4.25
N ALA A 10 0.55 11.13 -3.37
CA ALA A 10 0.03 9.79 -3.69
C ALA A 10 -1.44 9.85 -4.14
N ALA A 11 -2.28 10.67 -3.51
CA ALA A 11 -3.69 10.83 -3.90
C ALA A 11 -3.85 11.36 -5.33
N ALA A 12 -3.16 12.46 -5.68
CA ALA A 12 -3.20 13.02 -7.03
C ALA A 12 -2.66 12.03 -8.08
N THR A 13 -1.65 11.23 -7.71
CA THR A 13 -1.09 10.19 -8.58
C THR A 13 -2.09 9.05 -8.82
N VAL A 14 -2.81 8.61 -7.79
CA VAL A 14 -3.89 7.62 -7.91
C VAL A 14 -5.04 8.16 -8.75
N GLU A 15 -5.43 9.42 -8.55
CA GLU A 15 -6.47 10.07 -9.36
C GLU A 15 -6.09 10.11 -10.85
N LEU A 16 -4.87 10.56 -11.15
CA LEU A 16 -4.35 10.59 -12.52
C LEU A 16 -4.28 9.18 -13.13
N LEU A 17 -3.82 8.19 -12.38
CA LEU A 17 -3.78 6.80 -12.82
C LEU A 17 -5.17 6.31 -13.25
N LEU A 18 -6.17 6.50 -12.39
CA LEU A 18 -7.54 6.07 -12.66
C LEU A 18 -8.17 6.83 -13.83
N GLY A 19 -7.85 8.12 -13.97
CA GLY A 19 -8.22 8.93 -15.14
C GLY A 19 -7.65 8.35 -16.43
N LEU A 20 -6.35 8.04 -16.46
CA LEU A 20 -5.70 7.44 -17.63
C LEU A 20 -6.31 6.08 -18.00
N LEU A 21 -6.66 5.24 -17.02
CA LEU A 21 -7.30 3.96 -17.28
C LEU A 21 -8.68 4.11 -17.92
N LYS A 22 -9.46 5.13 -17.49
CA LYS A 22 -10.73 5.46 -18.13
C LYS A 22 -10.55 5.95 -19.56
N GLU A 23 -9.52 6.77 -19.83
CA GLU A 23 -9.22 7.27 -21.17
C GLU A 23 -8.86 6.15 -22.15
N VAL A 24 -8.17 5.09 -21.68
CA VAL A 24 -7.94 3.86 -22.47
C VAL A 24 -9.12 2.87 -22.39
N GLY A 25 -10.26 3.32 -21.87
CA GLY A 25 -11.50 2.58 -21.95
C GLY A 25 -11.65 1.43 -20.96
N LEU A 26 -10.79 1.33 -19.95
CA LEU A 26 -10.90 0.31 -18.91
C LEU A 26 -12.01 0.67 -17.90
N PRO A 27 -13.05 -0.17 -17.71
CA PRO A 27 -14.01 0.04 -16.65
C PRO A 27 -13.35 -0.14 -15.28
N LEU A 28 -13.59 0.80 -14.36
CA LEU A 28 -13.03 0.74 -13.00
C LEU A 28 -13.80 -0.19 -12.06
N GLU A 29 -15.01 -0.60 -12.46
CA GLU A 29 -15.83 -1.51 -11.67
C GLU A 29 -15.13 -2.86 -11.47
N GLY A 30 -15.09 -3.33 -10.22
CA GLY A 30 -14.45 -4.59 -9.87
C GLY A 30 -12.93 -4.53 -9.71
N LEU A 31 -12.28 -3.41 -10.04
CA LEU A 31 -10.86 -3.22 -9.75
C LEU A 31 -10.64 -3.06 -8.24
N ALA A 32 -9.45 -3.42 -7.78
CA ALA A 32 -9.05 -3.28 -6.38
C ALA A 32 -7.73 -2.51 -6.26
N LEU A 33 -7.67 -1.52 -5.36
CA LEU A 33 -6.47 -0.80 -4.97
C LEU A 33 -6.01 -1.29 -3.60
N THR A 34 -4.80 -1.81 -3.51
CA THR A 34 -4.10 -2.02 -2.25
C THR A 34 -3.24 -0.81 -1.95
N VAL A 35 -3.32 -0.27 -0.73
CA VAL A 35 -2.52 0.88 -0.28
C VAL A 35 -1.74 0.49 0.97
N SER A 36 -0.47 0.87 1.03
CA SER A 36 0.44 0.60 2.15
C SER A 36 1.37 1.78 2.38
N HIS A 37 2.13 1.74 3.48
CA HIS A 37 3.14 2.72 3.80
C HIS A 37 4.46 1.99 4.08
N THR A 38 5.55 2.47 3.50
CA THR A 38 6.87 1.86 3.72
C THR A 38 7.25 1.94 5.19
N GLY A 39 7.71 0.84 5.78
CA GLY A 39 8.09 0.79 7.19
C GLY A 39 6.94 0.48 8.14
N LEU A 40 5.68 0.41 7.68
CA LEU A 40 4.55 0.23 8.59
C LEU A 40 4.59 -1.13 9.31
N GLY A 41 4.87 -2.21 8.58
CA GLY A 41 5.05 -3.54 9.17
C GLY A 41 6.26 -3.59 10.11
N GLU A 42 7.37 -2.96 9.71
CA GLU A 42 8.60 -2.83 10.49
C GLU A 42 8.36 -2.10 11.82
N GLU A 43 7.65 -0.98 11.79
CA GLU A 43 7.32 -0.18 12.97
C GLU A 43 6.43 -0.96 13.94
N ILE A 44 5.39 -1.63 13.43
CA ILE A 44 4.50 -2.46 14.27
C ILE A 44 5.30 -3.62 14.91
N LEU A 45 6.15 -4.30 14.15
CA LEU A 45 7.00 -5.36 14.69
C LEU A 45 8.01 -4.83 15.71
N GLY A 46 8.60 -3.66 15.46
CA GLY A 46 9.51 -3.01 16.41
C GLY A 46 8.82 -2.65 17.74
N LEU A 47 7.56 -2.23 17.69
CA LEU A 47 6.75 -2.00 18.90
C LEU A 47 6.45 -3.29 19.68
N LEU A 48 6.32 -4.41 18.96
CA LEU A 48 5.98 -5.71 19.56
C LEU A 48 7.20 -6.47 20.10
N THR A 49 8.39 -6.21 19.56
CA THR A 49 9.63 -6.94 19.88
C THR A 49 10.64 -6.12 20.68
N GLU A 50 10.52 -4.79 20.67
CA GLU A 50 11.56 -3.85 21.15
C GLU A 50 12.92 -4.00 20.45
N GLU A 51 12.96 -4.74 19.33
CA GLU A 51 14.16 -5.05 18.56
C GLU A 51 14.02 -4.64 17.10
N ALA A 52 15.11 -4.77 16.33
CA ALA A 52 15.05 -4.60 14.89
C ALA A 52 14.13 -5.68 14.27
N PRO A 53 13.23 -5.31 13.34
CA PRO A 53 12.25 -6.24 12.79
C PRO A 53 12.92 -7.38 12.04
N ASP A 54 12.60 -8.61 12.44
CA ASP A 54 13.05 -9.83 11.79
C ASP A 54 12.47 -9.93 10.37
N PRO A 55 13.30 -10.08 9.32
CA PRO A 55 12.84 -10.31 7.96
C PRO A 55 11.84 -11.46 7.82
N GLU A 56 11.97 -12.53 8.61
CA GLU A 56 11.03 -13.67 8.57
C GLU A 56 9.63 -13.24 9.03
N LEU A 57 9.54 -12.43 10.09
CA LEU A 57 8.26 -11.92 10.57
C LEU A 57 7.61 -10.97 9.56
N LEU A 58 8.40 -10.15 8.85
CA LEU A 58 7.89 -9.30 7.78
C LEU A 58 7.33 -10.12 6.60
N GLU A 59 8.01 -11.21 6.23
CA GLU A 59 7.53 -12.13 5.20
C GLU A 59 6.21 -12.80 5.61
N MET A 60 6.08 -13.19 6.88
CA MET A 60 4.83 -13.73 7.41
C MET A 60 3.70 -12.71 7.39
N LEU A 61 3.94 -11.45 7.78
CA LEU A 61 2.95 -10.38 7.67
C LEU A 61 2.54 -10.12 6.21
N ALA A 62 3.49 -10.14 5.28
CA ALA A 62 3.21 -10.01 3.84
C ALA A 62 2.37 -11.19 3.32
N ALA A 63 2.62 -12.40 3.83
CA ALA A 63 1.85 -13.61 3.54
C ALA A 63 0.49 -13.67 4.26
N LYS A 64 0.15 -12.64 5.06
CA LYS A 64 -1.06 -12.56 5.89
C LYS A 64 -1.13 -13.64 6.98
N ASP A 65 0.02 -14.16 7.41
CA ASP A 65 0.13 -15.13 8.50
C ASP A 65 0.22 -14.43 9.87
N ALA A 66 -0.86 -13.76 10.25
CA ALA A 66 -0.93 -13.09 11.55
C ALA A 66 -0.82 -14.09 12.71
N ASP A 67 -1.43 -15.28 12.58
CA ASP A 67 -1.43 -16.29 13.65
C ASP A 67 -0.03 -16.85 13.88
N GLY A 68 0.72 -17.14 12.82
CA GLY A 68 2.12 -17.55 12.90
C GLY A 68 2.99 -16.49 13.60
N VAL A 69 2.85 -15.21 13.21
CA VAL A 69 3.57 -14.10 13.87
C VAL A 69 3.20 -14.02 15.35
N THR A 70 1.90 -14.09 15.70
CA THR A 70 1.48 -14.05 17.11
C THR A 70 2.03 -15.23 17.91
N SER A 71 2.12 -16.41 17.31
CA SER A 71 2.65 -17.61 17.97
C SER A 71 4.16 -17.49 18.21
N LEU A 72 4.92 -17.06 17.21
CA LEU A 72 6.39 -16.90 17.31
C LEU A 72 6.77 -15.85 18.34
N LEU A 73 6.06 -14.73 18.35
CA LEU A 73 6.28 -13.64 19.31
C LEU A 73 5.62 -13.88 20.67
N GLY A 74 4.88 -14.99 20.84
CA GLY A 74 4.16 -15.28 22.08
C GLY A 74 3.07 -14.24 22.44
N LEU A 75 2.54 -13.51 21.45
CA LEU A 75 1.56 -12.45 21.65
C LEU A 75 0.23 -13.01 22.14
N ARG A 76 -0.39 -12.32 23.11
CA ARG A 76 -1.68 -12.69 23.69
C ARG A 76 -2.56 -11.46 23.88
N GLY A 77 -3.86 -11.69 24.05
CA GLY A 77 -4.83 -10.63 24.33
C GLY A 77 -4.91 -9.60 23.21
N GLU A 78 -4.90 -8.32 23.59
CA GLU A 78 -5.09 -7.18 22.68
C GLU A 78 -4.04 -7.12 21.57
N ALA A 79 -2.77 -7.36 21.87
CA ALA A 79 -1.71 -7.30 20.85
C ALA A 79 -1.94 -8.31 19.72
N ALA A 80 -2.30 -9.56 20.05
CA ALA A 80 -2.62 -10.58 19.05
C ALA A 80 -3.92 -10.27 18.29
N PHE A 81 -4.92 -9.70 18.98
CA PHE A 81 -6.17 -9.28 18.36
C PHE A 81 -5.96 -8.15 17.35
N TYR A 82 -5.28 -7.08 17.75
CA TYR A 82 -5.05 -5.92 16.89
C TYR A 82 -4.07 -6.19 15.77
N LEU A 83 -3.07 -7.08 15.96
CA LEU A 83 -2.21 -7.51 14.86
C LEU A 83 -3.02 -8.24 13.77
N ARG A 84 -3.93 -9.14 14.16
CA ARG A 84 -4.86 -9.79 13.20
C ARG A 84 -5.72 -8.78 12.47
N GLN A 85 -6.35 -7.85 13.20
CA GLN A 85 -7.15 -6.79 12.57
C GLN A 85 -6.35 -5.96 11.57
N ALA A 86 -5.11 -5.61 11.92
CA ALA A 86 -4.21 -4.83 11.07
C ALA A 86 -3.80 -5.59 9.80
N VAL A 87 -3.56 -6.90 9.90
CA VAL A 87 -3.21 -7.75 8.75
C VAL A 87 -4.39 -7.91 7.77
N PHE A 88 -5.61 -8.07 8.30
CA PHE A 88 -6.81 -8.34 7.49
C PHE A 88 -7.65 -7.10 7.15
N ASP A 89 -7.26 -5.92 7.62
CA ASP A 89 -7.95 -4.65 7.39
C ASP A 89 -9.41 -4.65 7.93
N GLU A 90 -9.60 -5.22 9.13
CA GLU A 90 -10.93 -5.41 9.76
C GLU A 90 -11.37 -4.24 10.66
N GLY A 91 -10.87 -3.02 10.44
CA GLY A 91 -11.23 -1.82 11.20
C GLY A 91 -10.05 -0.89 11.46
N SER A 92 -10.30 0.24 12.14
CA SER A 92 -9.28 1.25 12.44
C SER A 92 -8.76 1.20 13.88
N ASP A 93 -9.23 0.29 14.73
CA ASP A 93 -8.88 0.29 16.15
C ASP A 93 -7.42 -0.10 16.40
N TRP A 94 -6.87 -0.98 15.55
CA TRP A 94 -5.44 -1.34 15.58
C TRP A 94 -4.54 -0.12 15.35
N VAL A 95 -5.01 0.88 14.59
CA VAL A 95 -4.24 2.10 14.29
C VAL A 95 -3.91 2.81 15.58
N ARG A 96 -4.90 2.99 16.45
CA ARG A 96 -4.72 3.64 17.75
C ARG A 96 -3.89 2.79 18.70
N PHE A 97 -4.09 1.47 18.69
CA PHE A 97 -3.31 0.56 19.53
C PHE A 97 -1.82 0.64 19.22
N PHE A 98 -1.44 0.70 17.93
CA PHE A 98 -0.05 0.79 17.50
C PHE A 98 0.47 2.23 17.29
N GLY A 99 -0.34 3.26 17.56
CA GLY A 99 0.05 4.67 17.40
C GLY A 99 0.34 5.07 15.94
N GLN A 100 -0.40 4.49 14.99
CA GLN A 100 -0.18 4.61 13.55
C GLN A 100 -1.11 5.64 12.88
N GLU A 101 -1.66 6.60 13.62
CA GLU A 101 -2.68 7.54 13.14
C GLU A 101 -2.20 8.39 11.95
N HIS A 102 -0.93 8.81 11.96
CA HIS A 102 -0.39 9.59 10.85
C HIS A 102 -0.29 8.77 9.56
N ALA A 103 0.28 7.56 9.64
CA ALA A 103 0.34 6.65 8.51
C ALA A 103 -1.08 6.33 8.00
N TRP A 104 -2.02 6.09 8.91
CA TRP A 104 -3.41 5.83 8.57
C TRP A 104 -4.11 6.99 7.84
N GLN A 105 -3.90 8.23 8.28
CA GLN A 105 -4.41 9.41 7.57
C GLN A 105 -3.84 9.50 6.14
N ARG A 106 -2.55 9.20 5.98
CA ARG A 106 -1.89 9.17 4.67
C ARG A 106 -2.46 8.10 3.75
N LEU A 107 -2.65 6.89 4.28
CA LEU A 107 -3.26 5.77 3.56
C LEU A 107 -4.69 6.11 3.11
N GLN A 108 -5.51 6.66 4.01
CA GLN A 108 -6.87 7.08 3.68
C GLN A 108 -6.92 8.17 2.62
N GLY A 109 -6.04 9.17 2.71
CA GLY A 109 -5.93 10.24 1.72
C GLY A 109 -5.59 9.69 0.33
N ALA A 110 -4.59 8.80 0.24
CA ALA A 110 -4.21 8.17 -1.02
C ALA A 110 -5.29 7.27 -1.61
N ALA A 111 -6.11 6.63 -0.76
CA ALA A 111 -7.22 5.78 -1.18
C ALA A 111 -8.48 6.55 -1.61
N ALA A 112 -8.64 7.82 -1.18
CA ALA A 112 -9.87 8.57 -1.37
C ALA A 112 -10.30 8.69 -2.86
N PRO A 113 -9.40 8.98 -3.83
CA PRO A 113 -9.78 9.07 -5.24
C PRO A 113 -10.28 7.73 -5.81
N ALA A 114 -9.74 6.61 -5.34
CA ALA A 114 -10.18 5.28 -5.76
C ALA A 114 -11.57 4.95 -5.22
N ARG A 115 -11.82 5.22 -3.93
CA ARG A 115 -13.15 5.06 -3.32
C ARG A 115 -14.21 5.90 -4.02
N ALA A 116 -13.89 7.16 -4.33
CA ALA A 116 -14.80 8.07 -5.02
C ALA A 116 -15.20 7.55 -6.42
N GLN A 117 -14.41 6.66 -7.01
CA GLN A 117 -14.64 6.08 -8.32
C GLN A 117 -15.14 4.63 -8.28
N GLY A 118 -15.51 4.12 -7.09
CA GLY A 118 -16.07 2.77 -6.93
C GLY A 118 -15.03 1.65 -6.99
N VAL A 119 -13.73 1.97 -6.93
CA VAL A 119 -12.66 0.97 -6.85
C VAL A 119 -12.61 0.43 -5.41
N ALA A 120 -12.56 -0.89 -5.27
CA ALA A 120 -12.42 -1.52 -3.95
C ALA A 120 -11.06 -1.14 -3.35
N VAL A 121 -11.02 -0.75 -2.08
CA VAL A 121 -9.76 -0.39 -1.40
C VAL A 121 -9.47 -1.39 -0.29
N ARG A 122 -8.20 -1.78 -0.18
CA ARG A 122 -7.66 -2.55 0.95
C ARG A 122 -6.36 -1.94 1.45
N PHE A 123 -6.12 -2.03 2.73
CA PHE A 123 -4.86 -1.63 3.33
C PHE A 123 -3.96 -2.83 3.62
N GLU A 124 -2.65 -2.65 3.46
CA GLU A 124 -1.66 -3.68 3.77
C GLU A 124 -0.57 -3.10 4.68
N LEU A 125 -0.18 -3.87 5.70
CA LEU A 125 0.95 -3.52 6.58
C LEU A 125 2.29 -3.61 5.84
N VAL A 126 2.44 -4.63 5.00
CA VAL A 126 3.64 -4.86 4.20
C VAL A 126 3.24 -4.80 2.73
N PRO A 127 3.80 -3.86 1.94
CA PRO A 127 3.50 -3.75 0.53
C PRO A 127 4.05 -4.97 -0.24
N ARG A 128 3.19 -5.68 -0.97
CA ARG A 128 3.56 -6.84 -1.81
C ARG A 128 4.56 -6.51 -2.94
N SER A 129 4.53 -5.27 -3.39
CA SER A 129 5.39 -4.72 -4.45
C SER A 129 6.21 -3.58 -3.85
N SER A 130 7.25 -3.91 -3.10
CA SER A 130 8.14 -2.91 -2.51
C SER A 130 9.53 -3.01 -3.13
N ALA A 131 9.71 -2.28 -4.22
CA ALA A 131 11.06 -1.90 -4.57
C ALA A 131 11.61 -1.08 -3.39
N HIS A 132 12.77 -1.46 -2.85
CA HIS A 132 13.36 -0.91 -1.61
C HIS A 132 13.61 0.61 -1.63
N TYR A 133 13.37 1.28 -2.76
CA TYR A 133 13.54 2.72 -2.94
C TYR A 133 12.31 3.56 -2.54
N TYR A 134 11.12 2.96 -2.35
CA TYR A 134 9.95 3.70 -1.90
C TYR A 134 10.16 4.27 -0.49
N ARG A 135 9.62 5.46 -0.24
CA ARG A 135 9.69 6.23 1.00
C ARG A 135 8.39 7.00 1.19
N GLY A 136 7.39 6.35 1.77
CA GLY A 136 6.05 6.91 2.01
C GLY A 136 4.94 5.94 1.59
N VAL A 137 3.86 6.48 1.05
CA VAL A 137 2.73 5.68 0.56
C VAL A 137 3.12 4.90 -0.68
N VAL A 138 2.71 3.63 -0.74
CA VAL A 138 2.84 2.72 -1.88
C VAL A 138 1.46 2.17 -2.22
N PHE A 139 1.17 1.99 -3.49
CA PHE A 139 -0.11 1.46 -3.94
C PHE A 139 0.04 0.51 -5.13
N SER A 140 -0.95 -0.36 -5.28
CA SER A 140 -1.02 -1.32 -6.39
C SER A 140 -2.48 -1.51 -6.79
N LEU A 141 -2.76 -1.45 -8.09
CA LEU A 141 -4.08 -1.61 -8.68
C LEU A 141 -4.15 -2.97 -9.36
N TRP A 142 -5.21 -3.71 -9.05
CA TRP A 142 -5.41 -5.10 -9.44
C TRP A 142 -6.65 -5.25 -10.32
N GLY A 143 -6.51 -6.08 -11.35
CA GLY A 143 -7.58 -6.48 -12.25
C GLY A 143 -8.58 -7.40 -11.58
N SER A 144 -9.83 -7.33 -12.04
CA SER A 144 -10.94 -8.16 -11.58
C SER A 144 -10.98 -9.53 -12.26
N ARG A 145 -10.68 -9.57 -13.57
CA ARG A 145 -10.75 -10.73 -14.45
C ARG A 145 -9.44 -11.50 -14.43
N GLY A 146 -8.34 -10.82 -14.75
CA GLY A 146 -7.01 -11.41 -14.77
C GLY A 146 -6.43 -11.64 -13.38
N LYS A 147 -6.96 -10.97 -12.35
CA LYS A 147 -6.38 -10.90 -11.00
C LYS A 147 -4.91 -10.45 -10.97
N GLY A 148 -4.44 -9.87 -12.08
CA GLY A 148 -3.08 -9.41 -12.29
C GLY A 148 -2.89 -7.97 -11.82
N LEU A 149 -1.62 -7.60 -11.66
CA LEU A 149 -1.22 -6.23 -11.34
C LEU A 149 -1.36 -5.35 -12.59
N LEU A 150 -2.26 -4.37 -12.56
CA LEU A 150 -2.47 -3.43 -13.66
C LEU A 150 -1.56 -2.22 -13.56
N ALA A 151 -1.32 -1.76 -12.34
CA ALA A 151 -0.44 -0.62 -12.07
C ALA A 151 0.11 -0.67 -10.66
N SER A 152 1.27 -0.07 -10.46
CA SER A 152 1.86 0.14 -9.14
C SER A 152 2.57 1.48 -9.09
N GLY A 153 2.67 2.04 -7.89
CA GLY A 153 3.30 3.33 -7.70
C GLY A 153 3.50 3.65 -6.23
N GLY A 154 4.10 4.79 -5.98
CA GLY A 154 4.36 5.25 -4.63
C GLY A 154 5.26 6.47 -4.57
N GLU A 155 5.47 6.93 -3.35
CA GLU A 155 6.33 8.05 -3.00
C GLU A 155 7.76 7.56 -2.81
N TYR A 156 8.74 8.29 -3.32
CA TYR A 156 10.15 7.93 -3.22
C TYR A 156 11.06 9.16 -3.23
N ARG A 157 12.37 8.92 -3.11
CA ARG A 157 13.41 9.95 -3.22
C ARG A 157 14.18 9.74 -4.51
N ALA A 158 14.09 10.69 -5.44
CA ALA A 158 14.80 10.64 -6.73
C ALA A 158 16.15 11.37 -6.63
N GLN A 159 17.16 10.87 -7.33
CA GLN A 159 18.46 11.55 -7.41
C GLN A 159 18.37 12.78 -8.32
N GLY A 160 18.42 13.97 -7.74
CA GLY A 160 18.54 15.24 -8.44
C GLY A 160 19.98 15.75 -8.52
N LYS A 161 20.17 16.86 -9.24
CA LYS A 161 21.49 17.53 -9.39
C LYS A 161 22.08 18.02 -8.06
N LEU A 162 21.24 18.38 -7.09
CA LEU A 162 21.63 18.97 -5.80
C LEU A 162 21.42 18.02 -4.62
N GLY A 163 21.05 16.77 -4.87
CA GLY A 163 20.73 15.79 -3.83
C GLY A 163 19.44 15.03 -4.10
N LEU A 164 18.98 14.27 -3.10
CA LEU A 164 17.71 13.55 -3.18
C LEU A 164 16.53 14.52 -3.08
N VAL A 165 15.60 14.42 -4.02
CA VAL A 165 14.36 15.22 -4.05
C VAL A 165 13.14 14.32 -3.85
N PRO A 166 12.07 14.80 -3.20
CA PRO A 166 10.84 14.03 -3.09
C PRO A 166 10.19 13.87 -4.47
N ALA A 167 9.69 12.68 -4.73
CA ALA A 167 9.05 12.31 -5.98
C ALA A 167 7.90 11.32 -5.72
N VAL A 168 6.97 11.26 -6.66
CA VAL A 168 5.89 10.27 -6.68
C VAL A 168 5.67 9.82 -8.11
N GLY A 169 5.34 8.56 -8.29
CA GLY A 169 5.09 8.04 -9.63
C GLY A 169 4.28 6.76 -9.63
N ALA A 170 3.82 6.40 -10.82
CA ALA A 170 3.14 5.15 -11.07
C ALA A 170 3.53 4.60 -12.44
N THR A 171 3.56 3.28 -12.54
CA THR A 171 3.75 2.52 -13.77
C THR A 171 2.50 1.71 -14.05
N VAL A 172 2.10 1.67 -15.32
CA VAL A 172 0.98 0.88 -15.82
C VAL A 172 1.52 -0.29 -16.63
N ALA A 173 1.07 -1.50 -16.33
CA ALA A 173 1.32 -2.70 -17.13
C ALA A 173 0.28 -2.74 -18.26
N LEU A 174 0.60 -2.09 -19.38
CA LEU A 174 -0.35 -1.89 -20.48
C LEU A 174 -0.86 -3.21 -21.07
N ASP A 175 0.00 -4.24 -21.12
CA ASP A 175 -0.35 -5.60 -21.52
C ASP A 175 -1.46 -6.19 -20.62
N GLN A 176 -1.34 -6.00 -19.31
CA GLN A 176 -2.34 -6.47 -18.34
C GLN A 176 -3.63 -5.64 -18.44
N VAL A 177 -3.52 -4.33 -18.66
CA VAL A 177 -4.68 -3.44 -18.85
C VAL A 177 -5.48 -3.81 -20.10
N LEU A 178 -4.80 -4.11 -21.21
CA LEU A 178 -5.44 -4.61 -22.43
C LEU A 178 -6.08 -5.98 -22.21
N ALA A 179 -5.40 -6.90 -21.51
CA ALA A 179 -5.95 -8.21 -21.17
C ALA A 179 -7.18 -8.13 -20.24
N GLU A 180 -7.25 -7.10 -19.39
CA GLU A 180 -8.40 -6.85 -18.51
C GLU A 180 -9.62 -6.30 -19.28
N GLY A 181 -9.40 -5.69 -20.45
CA GLY A 181 -10.47 -5.28 -21.38
C GLY A 181 -10.46 -3.80 -21.78
N ALA A 182 -9.33 -3.12 -21.69
CA ALA A 182 -9.13 -1.82 -22.33
C ALA A 182 -9.19 -1.92 -23.87
N TRP A 183 -9.54 -0.83 -24.56
CA TRP A 183 -9.77 -0.78 -26.02
C TRP A 183 -9.05 0.37 -26.72
#